data_AF-A0A2E0FD56-F1
#
_entry.id   AF-A0A2E0FD56-F1
#
_cell.length_a   1.000
_cell.length_b   1.000
_cell.length_c   1.000
_cell.angle_alpha   90.00
_cell.angle_beta   90.00
_cell.angle_gamma   90.00
#
_symmetry.space_group_name_H-M   'P 1'
#
loop_
_entity.id
_entity.type
_entity.pdbx_description
1 polymer ?
#
loop_
_entity_poly.entity_id
_entity_poly.type
_entity_poly.pdbx_seq_one_letter_code
_entity_poly.pdbx_strand_id
1 'polypeptide(L)'
;LENDNVNTINPSEKTALITRLHQDVENPIVGMGVASEPGIPEMPSPSPTNPNFSFQEPFQEHEEVEESLSLETREIELIKKALDKHNGKRKYAARELGISERTLYRKIKEYNINK
;
A
#
# COMPACT_ATOMS: atom_id res chain seq x y z
N LEU A 1 13.13 -32.54 -6.04
CA LEU A 1 11.91 -31.82 -5.64
C LEU A 1 12.04 -30.41 -6.19
N GLU A 2 11.91 -30.29 -7.51
CA GLU A 2 11.75 -29.01 -8.19
C GLU A 2 10.25 -28.80 -8.32
N ASN A 3 9.76 -27.61 -7.97
CA ASN A 3 8.56 -26.96 -8.54
C ASN A 3 8.32 -25.62 -7.80
N ASP A 4 9.21 -24.65 -7.99
CA ASP A 4 8.87 -23.24 -7.75
C ASP A 4 8.21 -22.71 -9.03
N ASN A 5 6.90 -22.96 -9.17
CA ASN A 5 6.09 -22.27 -10.16
C ASN A 5 5.74 -20.88 -9.63
N VAL A 6 6.73 -19.99 -9.64
CA VAL A 6 6.48 -18.55 -9.47
C VAL A 6 6.03 -18.04 -10.83
N ASN A 7 4.72 -18.07 -11.06
CA ASN A 7 4.08 -17.50 -12.23
C ASN A 7 4.18 -15.96 -12.17
N THR A 8 5.36 -15.45 -12.50
CA THR A 8 5.59 -14.02 -12.68
C THR A 8 5.01 -13.65 -14.05
N ILE A 9 3.74 -13.25 -14.05
CA ILE A 9 3.04 -12.80 -15.24
C ILE A 9 3.82 -11.62 -15.80
N ASN A 10 4.29 -11.75 -17.05
CA ASN A 10 5.13 -10.72 -17.64
C ASN A 10 4.33 -9.39 -17.79
N PRO A 11 5.00 -8.23 -17.81
CA PRO A 11 4.31 -6.93 -17.86
C PRO A 11 3.35 -6.80 -19.05
N SER A 12 3.67 -7.45 -20.17
CA SER A 12 2.84 -7.49 -21.37
C SER A 12 1.53 -8.24 -21.16
N GLU A 13 1.56 -9.38 -20.46
CA GLU A 13 0.39 -10.19 -20.12
C GLU A 13 -0.49 -9.50 -19.08
N LYS A 14 0.12 -8.81 -18.11
CA LYS A 14 -0.60 -7.98 -17.13
C LYS A 14 -1.36 -6.86 -17.84
N THR A 15 -0.71 -6.21 -18.80
CA THR A 15 -1.33 -5.15 -19.62
C THR A 15 -2.47 -5.72 -20.47
N ALA A 16 -2.25 -6.88 -21.11
CA ALA A 16 -3.27 -7.55 -21.91
C ALA A 16 -4.49 -7.98 -21.08
N LEU A 17 -4.30 -8.39 -19.83
CA LEU A 17 -5.39 -8.76 -18.92
C LEU A 17 -6.24 -7.53 -18.54
N ILE A 18 -5.59 -6.40 -18.25
CA ILE A 18 -6.27 -5.13 -17.94
C ILE A 18 -7.13 -4.68 -19.14
N THR A 19 -6.57 -4.71 -20.35
CA THR A 19 -7.30 -4.32 -21.57
C THR A 19 -8.53 -5.18 -21.81
N ARG A 20 -8.45 -6.50 -21.56
CA ARG A 20 -9.59 -7.41 -21.71
C ARG A 20 -10.70 -7.12 -20.70
N LEU A 21 -10.35 -6.80 -19.45
CA LEU A 21 -11.33 -6.46 -18.41
C LEU A 21 -12.09 -5.15 -18.71
N HIS A 22 -11.44 -4.19 -19.36
CA HIS A 22 -12.07 -2.92 -19.71
C HIS A 22 -13.06 -3.05 -20.88
N GLN A 23 -12.82 -4.01 -21.78
CA GLN A 23 -13.65 -4.21 -22.97
C GLN A 23 -15.05 -4.74 -22.64
N ASP A 24 -15.22 -5.39 -21.48
CA ASP A 24 -16.53 -5.86 -20.99
C ASP A 24 -17.43 -4.74 -20.42
N VAL A 25 -16.90 -3.51 -20.26
CA VAL A 25 -17.63 -2.37 -19.68
C VAL A 25 -18.23 -1.45 -20.75
N GLU A 26 -17.79 -1.53 -22.02
CA GLU A 26 -18.21 -0.63 -23.11
C GLU A 26 -19.41 -1.14 -23.95
N ASN A 27 -20.41 -1.76 -23.31
CA ASN A 27 -21.71 -1.98 -23.97
C ASN A 27 -22.71 -0.89 -23.53
N PRO A 28 -22.88 0.21 -24.30
CA PRO A 28 -23.95 1.18 -24.04
C PRO A 28 -25.31 0.59 -24.43
N ILE A 29 -26.23 0.64 -23.48
CA ILE A 29 -27.61 0.16 -23.55
C ILE A 29 -28.41 0.94 -24.61
N VAL A 30 -29.06 0.25 -25.55
CA VAL A 30 -30.09 0.84 -26.43
C VAL A 30 -31.42 0.14 -26.20
N GLY A 31 -32.33 0.78 -25.46
CA GLY A 31 -33.69 0.27 -25.32
C GLY A 31 -34.53 0.90 -24.21
N MET A 32 -35.12 2.07 -24.51
CA MET A 32 -36.48 2.49 -24.13
C MET A 32 -36.87 2.50 -22.62
N GLY A 33 -37.08 3.70 -22.05
CA GLY A 33 -38.03 3.86 -20.93
C GLY A 33 -37.67 4.88 -19.85
N VAL A 34 -38.07 6.14 -20.10
CA VAL A 34 -38.51 7.20 -19.16
C VAL A 34 -38.45 6.89 -17.64
N ALA A 35 -37.72 7.72 -16.89
CA ALA A 35 -38.20 8.43 -15.70
C ALA A 35 -37.15 9.45 -15.23
N SER A 36 -37.62 10.67 -14.97
CA SER A 36 -36.89 11.87 -14.56
C SER A 36 -36.04 11.70 -13.30
N GLU A 37 -34.71 11.85 -13.41
CA GLU A 37 -33.79 12.05 -12.28
C GLU A 37 -33.58 13.55 -12.00
N PRO A 38 -33.48 13.96 -10.71
CA PRO A 38 -33.21 15.35 -10.34
C PRO A 38 -31.77 15.72 -10.72
N GLY A 39 -31.60 16.93 -11.24
CA GLY A 39 -30.37 17.41 -11.88
C GLY A 39 -29.09 17.11 -11.09
N ILE A 40 -28.31 16.16 -11.60
CA ILE A 40 -26.89 16.04 -11.28
C ILE A 40 -26.20 17.25 -11.93
N PRO A 41 -25.39 18.03 -11.20
CA PRO A 41 -24.62 19.10 -11.82
C PRO A 41 -23.73 18.50 -12.90
N GLU A 42 -23.90 19.01 -14.12
CA GLU A 42 -23.16 18.60 -15.31
C GLU A 42 -21.68 18.92 -15.10
N MET A 43 -20.93 17.93 -14.63
CA MET A 43 -19.48 17.97 -14.66
C MET A 43 -19.05 18.08 -16.12
N PRO A 44 -18.10 18.95 -16.48
CA PRO A 44 -17.64 19.06 -17.85
C PRO A 44 -17.11 17.70 -18.32
N SER A 45 -17.81 17.10 -19.28
CA SER A 45 -17.39 15.88 -19.97
C SER A 45 -16.02 16.14 -20.62
N PRO A 46 -14.98 15.34 -20.34
CA PRO A 46 -13.73 15.45 -21.06
C PRO A 46 -13.98 15.04 -22.52
N SER A 47 -14.04 16.02 -23.41
CA SER A 47 -14.07 15.78 -24.85
C SER A 47 -12.86 14.92 -25.24
N PRO A 48 -13.00 13.89 -26.11
CA PRO A 48 -11.89 13.06 -26.54
C PRO A 48 -10.93 13.90 -27.38
N THR A 49 -9.97 14.52 -26.70
CA THR A 49 -8.91 15.31 -27.32
C THR A 49 -7.80 14.37 -27.74
N ASN A 50 -7.69 14.15 -29.06
CA ASN A 50 -6.57 13.65 -29.85
C ASN A 50 -5.72 12.47 -29.29
N PRO A 51 -5.58 11.34 -30.03
CA PRO A 51 -4.76 10.20 -29.64
C PRO A 51 -3.29 10.45 -30.00
N ASN A 52 -2.70 11.54 -29.51
CA ASN A 52 -1.28 11.79 -29.72
C ASN A 52 -0.60 12.48 -28.54
N PHE A 53 -1.11 12.23 -27.34
CA PHE A 53 -0.32 12.42 -26.12
C PHE A 53 0.43 11.13 -25.85
N SER A 54 1.59 11.00 -26.49
CA SER A 54 2.63 10.09 -26.02
C SER A 54 3.18 10.65 -24.70
N PHE A 55 2.40 10.50 -23.62
CA PHE A 55 2.94 10.53 -22.27
C PHE A 55 3.79 9.29 -22.10
N GLN A 56 4.98 9.33 -22.67
CA GLN A 56 6.07 8.43 -22.35
C GLN A 56 6.72 8.98 -21.08
N GLU A 57 5.93 9.13 -20.01
CA GLU A 57 6.49 9.14 -18.67
C GLU A 57 7.11 7.75 -18.51
N PRO A 58 8.42 7.64 -18.22
CA PRO A 58 8.99 6.35 -17.90
C PRO A 58 8.21 5.83 -16.70
N PHE A 59 7.53 4.69 -16.87
CA PHE A 59 6.92 3.98 -15.75
C PHE A 59 8.00 3.81 -14.69
N GLN A 60 7.88 4.55 -13.59
CA GLN A 60 8.82 4.46 -12.50
C GLN A 60 8.61 3.07 -11.89
N GLU A 61 9.55 2.17 -12.15
CA GLU A 61 9.54 0.81 -11.62
C GLU A 61 9.37 0.92 -10.10
N HIS A 62 8.23 0.44 -9.59
CA HIS A 62 7.97 0.45 -8.17
C HIS A 62 8.87 -0.60 -7.54
N GLU A 63 9.99 -0.15 -6.98
CA GLU A 63 10.85 -1.00 -6.16
C GLU A 63 10.05 -1.39 -4.92
N GLU A 64 9.59 -2.65 -4.87
CA GLU A 64 9.01 -3.23 -3.66
C GLU A 64 10.12 -3.34 -2.62
N VAL A 65 10.35 -2.26 -1.87
CA VAL A 65 11.28 -2.27 -0.74
C VAL A 65 10.69 -3.19 0.33
N GLU A 66 11.46 -4.20 0.77
CA GLU A 66 11.09 -5.11 1.86
C GLU A 66 10.93 -4.37 3.21
N GLU A 67 9.83 -3.63 3.39
CA GLU A 67 9.59 -2.80 4.58
C GLU A 67 9.23 -3.62 5.83
N SER A 68 8.83 -4.89 5.69
CA SER A 68 8.39 -5.72 6.81
C SER A 68 9.53 -6.05 7.78
N LEU A 69 10.73 -6.39 7.28
CA LEU A 69 11.94 -6.50 8.13
C LEU A 69 12.37 -5.13 8.70
N SER A 70 12.09 -4.05 7.98
CA SER A 70 12.51 -2.69 8.34
C SER A 70 11.77 -2.14 9.55
N LEU A 71 10.45 -2.33 9.64
CA LEU A 71 9.63 -1.81 10.75
C LEU A 71 9.96 -2.45 12.10
N GLU A 72 10.09 -3.77 12.15
CA GLU A 72 10.44 -4.50 13.37
C GLU A 72 11.84 -4.09 13.87
N THR A 73 12.80 -4.02 12.95
CA THR A 73 14.17 -3.56 13.26
C THR A 73 14.16 -2.16 13.86
N ARG A 74 13.38 -1.25 13.26
CA ARG A 74 13.23 0.13 13.75
C ARG A 74 12.56 0.18 15.13
N GLU A 75 11.55 -0.64 15.36
CA GLU A 75 10.92 -0.76 16.68
C GLU A 75 11.93 -1.23 17.74
N ILE A 76 12.71 -2.28 17.44
CA ILE A 76 13.76 -2.80 18.34
C ILE A 76 14.77 -1.72 18.70
N GLU A 77 15.25 -0.95 17.72
CA GLU A 77 16.19 0.14 17.95
C GLU A 77 15.61 1.24 18.83
N LEU A 78 14.36 1.65 18.57
CA LEU A 78 13.69 2.68 19.37
C LEU A 78 13.52 2.23 20.81
N ILE A 79 13.12 0.98 21.04
CA ILE A 79 13.00 0.39 22.37
C ILE A 79 14.36 0.38 23.08
N LYS A 80 15.43 -0.06 22.40
CA LYS A 80 16.78 -0.06 22.97
C LYS A 80 17.21 1.36 23.34
N LYS A 81 17.12 2.32 22.41
CA LYS A 81 17.50 3.73 22.63
C LYS A 81 16.74 4.36 23.79
N ALA A 82 15.41 4.19 23.84
CA ALA A 82 14.59 4.73 24.92
C ALA A 82 14.96 4.12 26.28
N LEU A 83 15.18 2.81 26.35
CA LEU A 83 15.61 2.18 27.59
C LEU A 83 17.02 2.65 27.99
N ASP A 84 17.95 2.89 27.06
CA ASP A 84 19.34 3.31 27.39
C ASP A 84 19.31 4.71 28.00
N LYS A 85 18.58 5.60 27.33
CA LYS A 85 18.38 7.00 27.76
C LYS A 85 17.79 7.12 29.16
N HIS A 86 16.97 6.15 29.59
CA HIS A 86 16.34 6.12 30.91
C HIS A 86 16.95 5.09 31.86
N ASN A 87 18.17 4.59 31.60
CA ASN A 87 18.89 3.63 32.44
C ASN A 87 18.04 2.38 32.79
N GLY A 88 17.34 1.82 31.79
CA GLY A 88 16.49 0.64 31.93
C GLY A 88 15.15 0.87 32.63
N LYS A 89 14.83 2.10 33.07
CA LYS A 89 13.57 2.41 33.75
C LYS A 89 12.40 2.36 32.76
N ARG A 90 11.71 1.21 32.73
CA ARG A 90 10.61 0.90 31.80
C ARG A 90 9.50 1.95 31.79
N LYS A 91 9.11 2.49 32.95
CA LYS A 91 8.10 3.55 33.07
C LYS A 91 8.43 4.80 32.24
N TYR A 92 9.68 5.26 32.28
CA TYR A 92 10.11 6.45 31.56
C TYR A 92 10.31 6.19 30.07
N ALA A 93 10.89 5.04 29.72
CA ALA A 93 11.03 4.61 28.34
C ALA A 93 9.67 4.43 27.64
N ALA A 94 8.69 3.81 28.32
CA ALA A 94 7.34 3.62 27.80
C ALA A 94 6.65 4.96 27.54
N ARG A 95 6.80 5.92 28.46
CA ARG A 95 6.27 7.28 28.31
C ARG A 95 6.90 8.02 27.12
N GLU A 96 8.20 7.88 26.89
CA GLU A 96 8.88 8.48 25.73
C GLU A 96 8.40 7.87 24.41
N LEU A 97 8.20 6.55 24.38
CA LEU A 97 7.69 5.84 23.21
C LEU A 97 6.18 6.01 22.99
N GLY A 98 5.46 6.65 23.92
CA GLY A 98 4.01 6.85 23.83
C GLY A 98 3.19 5.55 23.99
N ILE A 99 3.74 4.53 24.65
CA ILE A 99 3.08 3.23 24.86
C ILE A 99 2.93 2.90 26.35
N SER A 100 2.06 1.93 26.67
CA SER A 100 1.92 1.45 28.04
C SER A 100 3.15 0.65 28.49
N GLU A 101 3.44 0.64 29.80
CA GLU A 101 4.50 -0.21 30.37
C GLU A 101 4.30 -1.71 30.04
N ARG A 102 3.04 -2.16 29.97
CA ARG A 102 2.67 -3.53 29.60
C ARG A 102 3.04 -3.84 28.15
N THR A 103 2.79 -2.90 27.24
CA THR A 103 3.18 -3.02 25.82
C THR A 103 4.69 -3.10 25.70
N LEU A 104 5.41 -2.19 26.35
CA LEU A 104 6.87 -2.18 26.34
C LEU A 104 7.45 -3.50 26.89
N TYR A 105 6.91 -4.00 28.01
CA TYR A 105 7.36 -5.27 28.60
C TYR A 105 7.19 -6.46 27.64
N ARG A 106 6.06 -6.54 26.92
CA ARG A 106 5.84 -7.61 25.95
C ARG A 106 6.86 -7.56 24.82
N LYS A 107 7.10 -6.36 24.27
CA LYS A 107 8.07 -6.15 23.18
C LYS A 107 9.51 -6.46 23.61
N ILE A 108 9.90 -6.07 24.83
CA ILE A 108 11.20 -6.44 25.41
C ILE A 108 11.37 -7.96 25.46
N LYS A 109 10.33 -8.69 25.87
CA LYS A 109 10.35 -10.16 25.95
C LYS A 109 10.37 -10.81 24.56
N GLU A 110 9.55 -10.32 23.64
CA GLU A 110 9.44 -10.80 22.25
C GLU A 110 10.76 -10.68 21.50
N TYR A 111 11.44 -9.54 21.66
CA TYR A 111 12.71 -9.24 21.00
C TYR A 111 13.94 -9.62 21.82
N ASN A 112 13.77 -10.29 22.98
CA ASN A 112 14.86 -10.68 23.89
C ASN A 112 15.83 -9.53 24.21
N ILE A 113 15.29 -8.32 24.43
CA ILE A 113 16.08 -7.14 24.72
C ILE A 113 16.53 -7.19 26.18
N ASN A 114 17.81 -7.50 26.40
CA ASN A 114 18.43 -7.45 27.71
C ASN A 114 19.03 -6.04 27.93
N LYS A 115 18.65 -5.41 29.04
CA LYS A 115 19.18 -4.11 29.49
C LYS A 115 19.48 -4.22 30.99
#